data_AF-A0A0D2XUK3-F1
#
_entry.id   AF-A0A0D2XUK3-F1
#
_cell.length_a   1.000
_cell.length_b   1.000
_cell.length_c   1.000
_cell.angle_alpha   90.00
_cell.angle_beta   90.00
_cell.angle_gamma   90.00
#
_symmetry.space_group_name_H-M   'P 1'
#
loop_
_entity.id
_entity.type
_entity.pdbx_description
1 polymer ?
#
loop_
_entity_poly.entity_id
_entity_poly.type
_entity_poly.pdbx_seq_one_letter_code
_entity_poly.pdbx_strand_id
1 'polypeptide(L)'
;LCGLWIATSGWPRESWGAWVAKLKGHNVGGDNIPYKFVHQLPIVVDLIDYSTPVAADGQPLLAASSVEDDDSDHLGGEGGSHDNPKVWAQGGGRLDEMFMATSHAKFYSAINTSRLAPCAVGKSTMFCKTQLDHATDPALNPKIPRGKSLPTGVDYFSHNICEDHMIGDVLWNAEFAGYRNHGLVWGDIAVQPMSDMSVKAYAARRSRWLRARKFTVLPATIFEPFTESFVFATYFTFAVTTLRIYGIPPTWPARVITWLTTITVWMLVDFLGYRHLHSGVTMEVDEDTPRFARGSMNRDGIKSRKFSEFLAAWIVREALALPIWAYAVVFGNTVNWRGRRFRIRRDTTVEALDPEEEERSRQVPTPELERGSSQNKQRVD
;
A
#
# COMPACT_ATOMS: atom_id res chain seq x y z
N LEU A 1 -13.60 -5.53 -0.22
CA LEU A 1 -12.94 -4.95 -1.41
C LEU A 1 -12.77 -3.45 -1.20
N CYS A 2 -11.53 -3.05 -1.02
CA CYS A 2 -11.13 -1.71 -0.60
C CYS A 2 -11.21 -0.77 -1.82
N GLY A 3 -12.06 0.27 -1.77
CA GLY A 3 -12.28 1.25 -2.84
C GLY A 3 -10.99 1.60 -3.58
N LEU A 4 -10.81 0.97 -4.72
CA LEU A 4 -9.95 1.41 -5.79
C LEU A 4 -10.92 2.10 -6.71
N TRP A 5 -10.67 3.37 -7.04
CA TRP A 5 -11.21 3.91 -8.27
C TRP A 5 -10.53 3.15 -9.40
N ILE A 6 -11.05 1.98 -9.70
CA ILE A 6 -11.03 1.47 -11.05
C ILE A 6 -12.09 2.33 -11.73
N ALA A 7 -11.69 3.36 -12.46
CA ALA A 7 -12.65 4.18 -13.21
C ALA A 7 -13.41 3.24 -14.16
N THR A 8 -14.59 2.83 -13.72
CA THR A 8 -15.57 2.14 -14.55
C THR A 8 -16.34 3.15 -15.40
N SER A 9 -16.07 4.46 -15.21
CA SER A 9 -16.66 5.57 -15.93
C SER A 9 -15.66 6.71 -16.17
N GLY A 10 -14.40 6.42 -16.56
CA GLY A 10 -13.42 7.48 -16.82
C GLY A 10 -11.95 7.09 -16.88
N TRP A 11 -11.66 5.90 -17.41
CA TRP A 11 -10.34 5.63 -17.96
C TRP A 11 -10.47 5.79 -19.47
N PRO A 12 -9.51 6.41 -20.18
CA PRO A 12 -9.45 6.30 -21.62
C PRO A 12 -9.50 4.81 -21.99
N ARG A 13 -10.27 4.44 -23.00
CA ARG A 13 -10.39 3.03 -23.47
C ARG A 13 -9.03 2.35 -23.69
N GLU A 14 -7.98 3.15 -23.87
CA GLU A 14 -6.61 2.74 -24.15
C GLU A 14 -5.86 2.20 -22.92
N SER A 15 -6.11 2.69 -21.71
CA SER A 15 -5.39 2.24 -20.51
C SER A 15 -5.78 0.81 -20.10
N TRP A 16 -7.09 0.50 -20.05
CA TRP A 16 -7.58 -0.87 -19.89
C TRP A 16 -7.08 -1.76 -21.02
N GLY A 17 -7.00 -1.20 -22.23
CA GLY A 17 -6.34 -1.81 -23.37
C GLY A 17 -4.89 -2.20 -23.04
N ALA A 18 -4.10 -1.31 -22.45
CA ALA A 18 -2.71 -1.56 -22.06
C ALA A 18 -2.59 -2.67 -21.01
N TRP A 19 -3.48 -2.70 -20.01
CA TRP A 19 -3.52 -3.78 -19.02
C TRP A 19 -3.81 -5.14 -19.65
N VAL A 20 -4.87 -5.22 -20.46
CA VAL A 20 -5.28 -6.46 -21.11
C VAL A 20 -4.24 -6.90 -22.13
N ALA A 21 -3.71 -5.96 -22.92
CA ALA A 21 -2.63 -6.21 -23.87
C ALA A 21 -1.40 -6.76 -23.14
N LYS A 22 -0.99 -6.15 -22.03
CA LYS A 22 0.12 -6.65 -21.22
C LYS A 22 -0.17 -8.05 -20.69
N LEU A 23 -1.33 -8.28 -20.08
CA LEU A 23 -1.72 -9.57 -19.50
C LEU A 23 -1.74 -10.68 -20.56
N LYS A 24 -2.27 -10.40 -21.74
CA LYS A 24 -2.33 -11.33 -22.89
C LYS A 24 -1.02 -11.40 -23.68
N GLY A 25 -0.03 -10.58 -23.35
CA GLY A 25 1.27 -10.58 -23.99
C GLY A 25 1.34 -9.79 -25.30
N HIS A 26 0.28 -9.10 -25.72
CA HIS A 26 0.29 -8.27 -26.92
C HIS A 26 1.21 -7.06 -26.69
N ASN A 27 2.40 -7.06 -27.29
CA ASN A 27 3.28 -5.89 -27.35
C ASN A 27 3.54 -5.52 -28.81
N VAL A 28 3.48 -4.24 -29.15
CA VAL A 28 3.89 -3.74 -30.46
C VAL A 28 5.41 -3.93 -30.58
N GLY A 29 5.85 -4.90 -31.40
CA GLY A 29 7.27 -5.10 -31.73
C GLY A 29 8.09 -6.01 -30.80
N GLY A 30 7.46 -6.84 -29.96
CA GLY A 30 8.16 -7.79 -29.09
C GLY A 30 7.52 -9.18 -29.03
N ASP A 31 8.11 -10.09 -28.25
CA ASP A 31 7.56 -11.45 -28.06
C ASP A 31 6.16 -11.40 -27.41
N ASN A 32 5.21 -12.10 -28.02
CA ASN A 32 3.82 -12.22 -27.57
C ASN A 32 3.67 -13.21 -26.41
N ILE A 33 4.37 -12.97 -25.29
CA ILE A 33 4.34 -13.86 -24.12
C ILE A 33 3.39 -13.30 -23.06
N PRO A 34 2.31 -14.01 -22.69
CA PRO A 34 1.36 -13.57 -21.67
C PRO A 34 1.95 -13.62 -20.26
N TYR A 35 1.31 -12.92 -19.34
CA TYR A 35 1.67 -12.90 -17.92
C TYR A 35 0.57 -13.53 -17.08
N LYS A 36 0.92 -14.19 -15.96
CA LYS A 36 -0.07 -14.78 -15.06
C LYS A 36 -0.89 -13.72 -14.35
N PHE A 37 -0.24 -12.61 -14.00
CA PHE A 37 -0.89 -11.39 -13.53
C PHE A 37 -0.10 -10.15 -13.94
N VAL A 38 -0.76 -9.00 -13.95
CA VAL A 38 -0.14 -7.71 -14.19
C VAL A 38 -0.59 -6.71 -13.12
N HIS A 39 0.19 -5.67 -12.91
CA HIS A 39 -0.10 -4.66 -11.90
C HIS A 39 0.54 -3.32 -12.24
N GLN A 40 0.14 -2.27 -11.54
CA GLN A 40 0.70 -0.91 -11.64
C GLN A 40 1.33 -0.50 -10.34
N LEU A 41 2.26 0.46 -10.40
CA LEU A 41 2.78 1.12 -9.20
C LEU A 41 1.67 1.96 -8.54
N PRO A 42 1.25 1.65 -7.30
CA PRO A 42 0.32 2.51 -6.58
C PRO A 42 1.02 3.70 -5.94
N ILE A 43 0.37 4.85 -5.98
CA ILE A 43 0.68 6.03 -5.17
C ILE A 43 -0.55 6.49 -4.42
N VAL A 44 -0.34 7.27 -3.36
CA VAL A 44 -1.41 7.87 -2.57
C VAL A 44 -1.36 9.39 -2.74
N VAL A 45 -2.52 10.04 -2.79
CA VAL A 45 -2.64 11.51 -2.81
C VAL A 45 -3.54 11.95 -1.66
N ASP A 46 -2.99 12.74 -0.74
CA ASP A 46 -3.68 13.37 0.37
C ASP A 46 -4.57 14.54 -0.12
N LEU A 47 -5.85 14.50 0.20
CA LEU A 47 -6.81 15.50 -0.26
C LEU A 47 -6.97 16.66 0.72
N ILE A 48 -6.41 16.56 1.94
CA ILE A 48 -6.60 17.57 2.97
C ILE A 48 -5.76 18.82 2.65
N ASP A 49 -6.45 19.97 2.64
CA ASP A 49 -5.81 21.28 2.67
C ASP A 49 -5.63 21.73 4.13
N TYR A 50 -4.38 21.66 4.60
CA TYR A 50 -4.03 22.04 5.96
C TYR A 50 -4.12 23.55 6.18
N SER A 51 -4.17 24.37 5.13
CA SER A 51 -4.23 25.84 5.23
C SER A 51 -5.64 26.40 5.49
N THR A 52 -6.70 25.64 5.23
CA THR A 52 -8.10 26.04 5.49
C THR A 52 -8.61 25.46 6.82
N PRO A 53 -9.19 26.24 7.74
CA PRO A 53 -9.84 25.69 8.94
C PRO A 53 -11.02 24.79 8.55
N VAL A 54 -11.19 23.66 9.26
CA VAL A 54 -12.23 22.67 8.97
C VAL A 54 -13.59 23.28 9.26
N ALA A 55 -14.44 23.47 8.24
CA ALA A 55 -15.87 23.65 8.46
C ALA A 55 -16.42 22.32 9.00
N ALA A 56 -17.24 22.37 10.04
CA ALA A 56 -17.75 21.22 10.78
C ALA A 56 -18.68 20.28 9.98
N ASP A 57 -18.82 20.49 8.67
CA ASP A 57 -19.67 19.68 7.79
C ASP A 57 -18.82 19.03 6.69
N GLY A 58 -18.44 17.77 6.90
CA GLY A 58 -17.78 16.94 5.92
C GLY A 58 -18.44 15.57 5.86
N GLN A 59 -19.36 15.37 4.92
CA GLN A 59 -19.82 14.03 4.55
C GLN A 59 -18.59 13.18 4.15
N PRO A 60 -18.37 12.01 4.75
CA PRO A 60 -17.17 11.21 4.52
C PRO A 60 -17.21 10.57 3.13
N LEU A 61 -16.43 11.10 2.20
CA LEU A 61 -16.06 10.41 0.97
C LEU A 61 -14.89 9.48 1.28
N LEU A 62 -15.23 8.25 1.67
CA LEU A 62 -14.33 7.12 1.97
C LEU A 62 -13.63 7.21 3.33
N ALA A 63 -14.38 6.89 4.40
CA ALA A 63 -13.76 6.37 5.61
C ALA A 63 -12.92 5.14 5.24
N ALA A 64 -11.60 5.21 5.45
CA ALA A 64 -10.82 4.00 5.67
C ALA A 64 -11.56 3.21 6.74
N SER A 65 -11.90 1.95 6.49
CA SER A 65 -12.58 1.10 7.47
C SER A 65 -11.65 0.84 8.66
N SER A 66 -11.58 1.82 9.54
CA SER A 66 -11.08 1.81 10.91
C SER A 66 -12.18 2.49 11.72
N VAL A 67 -13.30 1.77 11.88
CA VAL A 67 -14.21 2.03 12.98
C VAL A 67 -13.53 1.43 14.19
N GLU A 68 -13.08 2.29 15.11
CA GLU A 68 -13.06 1.98 16.53
C GLU A 68 -12.96 3.27 17.36
N ASP A 69 -14.00 3.42 18.18
CA ASP A 69 -14.17 4.10 19.46
C ASP A 69 -13.60 5.49 19.71
N ASP A 70 -14.55 6.41 19.68
CA ASP A 70 -14.64 7.65 20.43
C ASP A 70 -14.82 7.31 21.93
N ASP A 71 -13.71 7.22 22.67
CA ASP A 71 -13.76 7.46 24.12
C ASP A 71 -13.81 8.99 24.32
N SER A 72 -15.03 9.46 24.51
CA SER A 72 -15.35 10.84 24.85
C SER A 72 -14.96 11.14 26.30
N ASP A 73 -13.68 11.38 26.54
CA ASP A 73 -13.23 12.06 27.77
C ASP A 73 -13.43 13.57 27.62
N HIS A 74 -14.64 14.02 27.97
CA HIS A 74 -14.92 15.42 28.28
C HIS A 74 -14.21 15.82 29.58
N LEU A 75 -12.98 16.34 29.46
CA LEU A 75 -12.40 17.20 30.49
C LEU A 75 -12.03 18.54 29.88
N GLY A 76 -12.84 19.54 30.23
CA GLY A 76 -12.56 20.94 29.97
C GLY A 76 -11.25 21.36 30.64
N GLY A 77 -10.35 21.90 29.82
CA GLY A 77 -9.14 22.57 30.25
C GLY A 77 -8.86 23.72 29.30
N GLU A 78 -9.34 24.92 29.65
CA GLU A 78 -8.81 26.16 29.10
C GLU A 78 -7.32 26.25 29.45
N GLY A 79 -6.44 26.29 28.43
CA GLY A 79 -5.01 26.39 28.67
C GLY A 79 -4.12 26.21 27.45
N GLY A 80 -4.09 27.22 26.58
CA GLY A 80 -2.98 27.62 25.69
C GLY A 80 -2.09 26.57 25.02
N SER A 81 -2.31 26.33 23.71
CA SER A 81 -1.24 26.28 22.70
C SER A 81 -1.84 26.37 21.29
N HIS A 82 -1.54 27.45 20.57
CA HIS A 82 -1.92 27.66 19.17
C HIS A 82 -1.22 26.62 18.24
N ASP A 83 -1.97 26.09 17.27
CA ASP A 83 -1.52 25.48 15.99
C ASP A 83 -1.21 23.97 15.78
N ASN A 84 -1.38 23.02 16.72
CA ASN A 84 -1.00 21.62 16.44
C ASN A 84 -2.03 20.46 16.49
N PRO A 85 -3.30 20.59 16.94
CA PRO A 85 -4.20 19.43 17.00
C PRO A 85 -4.61 18.91 15.61
N LYS A 86 -4.73 19.80 14.61
CA LYS A 86 -5.17 19.45 13.25
C LYS A 86 -4.16 18.57 12.50
N VAL A 87 -2.85 18.83 12.65
CA VAL A 87 -1.79 18.07 11.96
C VAL A 87 -1.69 16.66 12.51
N TRP A 88 -1.80 16.46 13.83
CA TRP A 88 -1.80 15.11 14.40
C TRP A 88 -3.09 14.33 14.07
N ALA A 89 -4.23 15.02 14.03
CA ALA A 89 -5.53 14.44 13.72
C ALA A 89 -5.73 14.08 12.23
N GLN A 90 -5.11 14.81 11.29
CA GLN A 90 -5.33 14.62 9.84
C GLN A 90 -4.06 14.39 9.02
N GLY A 91 -2.88 14.58 9.59
CA GLY A 91 -1.58 14.49 8.88
C GLY A 91 -1.15 13.08 8.49
N GLY A 92 -1.87 12.03 8.91
CA GLY A 92 -1.60 10.65 8.53
C GLY A 92 -1.76 10.40 7.04
N GLY A 93 -2.67 11.13 6.37
CA GLY A 93 -2.82 11.09 4.91
C GLY A 93 -1.54 11.54 4.19
N ARG A 94 -0.92 12.63 4.68
CA ARG A 94 0.36 13.12 4.14
C ARG A 94 1.52 12.15 4.37
N LEU A 95 1.53 11.46 5.50
CA LEU A 95 2.54 10.43 5.78
C LEU A 95 2.37 9.18 4.90
N ASP A 96 1.12 8.80 4.59
CA ASP A 96 0.84 7.68 3.67
C ASP A 96 1.20 8.06 2.22
N GLU A 97 0.85 9.27 1.77
CA GLU A 97 1.32 9.86 0.50
C GLU A 97 2.86 9.80 0.40
N MET A 98 3.56 10.30 1.42
CA MET A 98 5.03 10.29 1.47
C MET A 98 5.58 8.86 1.39
N PHE A 99 5.07 7.93 2.21
CA PHE A 99 5.54 6.55 2.22
C PHE A 99 5.33 5.85 0.88
N MET A 100 4.16 6.03 0.26
CA MET A 100 3.80 5.38 -1.00
C MET A 100 4.63 5.91 -2.19
N ALA A 101 4.97 7.20 -2.18
CA ALA A 101 5.75 7.84 -3.23
C ALA A 101 7.27 7.77 -3.04
N THR A 102 7.78 7.37 -1.86
CA THR A 102 9.22 7.23 -1.61
C THR A 102 9.63 5.76 -1.39
N SER A 103 9.63 5.27 -0.14
CA SER A 103 10.14 3.94 0.21
C SER A 103 9.38 2.85 -0.53
N HIS A 104 8.04 2.90 -0.53
CA HIS A 104 7.25 1.92 -1.26
C HIS A 104 7.57 1.93 -2.75
N ALA A 105 7.55 3.09 -3.42
CA ALA A 105 7.83 3.17 -4.85
C ALA A 105 9.20 2.60 -5.21
N LYS A 106 10.25 2.94 -4.45
CA LYS A 106 11.61 2.41 -4.67
C LYS A 106 11.66 0.89 -4.56
N PHE A 107 11.14 0.32 -3.46
CA PHE A 107 11.19 -1.13 -3.26
C PHE A 107 10.28 -1.88 -4.23
N TYR A 108 9.07 -1.36 -4.45
CA TYR A 108 8.10 -1.94 -5.37
C TYR A 108 8.66 -2.01 -6.79
N SER A 109 9.23 -0.92 -7.29
CA SER A 109 9.87 -0.90 -8.61
C SER A 109 11.09 -1.80 -8.66
N ALA A 110 11.96 -1.80 -7.65
CA ALA A 110 13.16 -2.65 -7.64
C ALA A 110 12.83 -4.15 -7.61
N ILE A 111 11.92 -4.59 -6.73
CA ILE A 111 11.54 -6.00 -6.60
C ILE A 111 10.83 -6.47 -7.87
N ASN A 112 9.89 -5.67 -8.41
CA ASN A 112 9.14 -6.06 -9.58
C ASN A 112 9.96 -6.01 -10.88
N THR A 113 10.97 -5.13 -10.96
CA THR A 113 11.90 -5.09 -12.10
C THR A 113 12.89 -6.27 -12.06
N SER A 114 13.43 -6.57 -10.88
CA SER A 114 14.36 -7.70 -10.69
C SER A 114 13.68 -9.07 -10.69
N ARG A 115 12.35 -9.11 -10.57
CA ARG A 115 11.52 -10.33 -10.55
C ARG A 115 11.95 -11.33 -9.47
N LEU A 116 12.39 -10.81 -8.32
CA LEU A 116 12.81 -11.64 -7.19
C LEU A 116 11.62 -12.21 -6.39
N ALA A 117 10.47 -11.53 -6.42
CA ALA A 117 9.26 -11.96 -5.72
C ALA A 117 7.99 -11.34 -6.35
N PRO A 118 6.80 -11.95 -6.19
CA PRO A 118 5.52 -11.32 -6.54
C PRO A 118 5.21 -10.20 -5.56
N CYS A 119 5.75 -9.00 -5.80
CA CYS A 119 5.37 -7.82 -5.02
C CYS A 119 4.12 -7.19 -5.65
N ALA A 120 2.98 -7.86 -5.44
CA ALA A 120 1.66 -7.32 -5.70
C ALA A 120 1.08 -6.72 -4.42
N VAL A 121 0.28 -5.66 -4.58
CA VAL A 121 -0.54 -5.08 -3.53
C VAL A 121 -2.01 -5.35 -3.86
N GLY A 122 -2.90 -5.35 -2.86
CA GLY A 122 -4.33 -5.66 -3.04
C GLY A 122 -5.13 -4.65 -3.85
N LYS A 123 -4.45 -3.69 -4.46
CA LYS A 123 -4.97 -2.70 -5.38
C LYS A 123 -4.15 -2.78 -6.66
N SER A 124 -4.74 -2.39 -7.78
CA SER A 124 -3.97 -2.20 -9.02
C SER A 124 -3.28 -3.49 -9.44
N THR A 125 -4.04 -4.59 -9.46
CA THR A 125 -3.60 -5.90 -9.92
C THR A 125 -4.72 -6.52 -10.77
N MET A 126 -4.34 -7.19 -11.86
CA MET A 126 -5.25 -7.88 -12.78
C MET A 126 -4.72 -9.27 -13.11
N PHE A 127 -5.59 -10.26 -13.07
CA PHE A 127 -5.30 -11.65 -13.39
C PHE A 127 -6.55 -12.30 -14.01
N CYS A 128 -6.37 -13.40 -14.74
CA CYS A 128 -7.51 -14.14 -15.29
C CYS A 128 -8.19 -14.96 -14.19
N LYS A 129 -9.52 -14.83 -14.05
CA LYS A 129 -10.31 -15.62 -13.11
C LYS A 129 -10.07 -17.13 -13.27
N THR A 130 -10.10 -17.64 -14.50
CA THR A 130 -9.90 -19.07 -14.78
C THR A 130 -8.52 -19.58 -14.36
N GLN A 131 -7.48 -18.74 -14.46
CA GLN A 131 -6.15 -19.08 -13.98
C GLN A 131 -6.09 -19.07 -12.46
N LEU A 132 -6.78 -18.14 -11.80
CA LEU A 132 -6.89 -18.16 -10.35
C LEU A 132 -7.62 -19.41 -9.86
N ASP A 133 -8.77 -19.74 -10.46
CA ASP A 133 -9.55 -20.93 -10.13
C ASP A 133 -8.67 -22.19 -10.25
N HIS A 134 -7.94 -22.35 -11.37
CA HIS A 134 -6.98 -23.44 -11.57
C HIS A 134 -5.84 -23.42 -10.54
N ALA A 135 -5.29 -22.25 -10.24
CA ALA A 135 -4.18 -22.13 -9.31
C ALA A 135 -4.59 -22.48 -7.88
N THR A 136 -5.86 -22.32 -7.52
CA THR A 136 -6.44 -22.64 -6.20
C THR A 136 -7.05 -24.03 -6.09
N ASP A 137 -7.20 -24.75 -7.19
CA ASP A 137 -7.79 -26.09 -7.20
C ASP A 137 -6.73 -27.15 -6.85
N PRO A 138 -6.88 -27.91 -5.73
CA PRO A 138 -5.92 -28.95 -5.33
C PRO A 138 -5.78 -30.12 -6.33
N ALA A 139 -6.76 -30.30 -7.22
CA ALA A 139 -6.69 -31.28 -8.30
C ALA A 139 -5.76 -30.80 -9.43
N LEU A 140 -5.75 -29.50 -9.70
CA LEU A 140 -5.03 -28.87 -10.82
C LEU A 140 -3.67 -28.27 -10.42
N ASN A 141 -3.50 -27.87 -9.15
CA ASN A 141 -2.25 -27.35 -8.60
C ASN A 141 -1.71 -28.27 -7.50
N PRO A 142 -0.72 -29.13 -7.80
CA PRO A 142 -0.16 -30.07 -6.82
C PRO A 142 0.61 -29.39 -5.67
N LYS A 143 0.92 -28.08 -5.78
CA LYS A 143 1.59 -27.30 -4.73
C LYS A 143 0.65 -26.90 -3.59
N ILE A 144 -0.67 -27.03 -3.79
CA ILE A 144 -1.66 -26.77 -2.74
C ILE A 144 -1.94 -28.07 -1.97
N PRO A 145 -1.94 -28.04 -0.63
CA PRO A 145 -2.23 -29.22 0.18
C PRO A 145 -3.61 -29.82 -0.12
N ARG A 146 -3.61 -31.09 -0.53
CA ARG A 146 -4.85 -31.89 -0.68
C ARG A 146 -5.32 -32.30 0.71
N GLY A 147 -6.35 -31.64 1.24
CA GLY A 147 -6.91 -31.99 2.55
C GLY A 147 -7.76 -30.92 3.23
N LYS A 148 -7.65 -29.65 2.80
CA LYS A 148 -8.58 -28.60 3.21
C LYS A 148 -9.66 -28.45 2.13
N SER A 149 -10.93 -28.62 2.50
CA SER A 149 -12.08 -28.32 1.62
C SER A 149 -12.26 -26.80 1.55
N LEU A 150 -11.33 -26.13 0.87
CA LEU A 150 -11.41 -24.70 0.62
C LEU A 150 -12.10 -24.46 -0.74
N PRO A 151 -12.89 -23.37 -0.87
CA PRO A 151 -13.40 -22.95 -2.16
C PRO A 151 -12.26 -22.52 -3.08
N THR A 152 -12.49 -22.53 -4.40
CA THR A 152 -11.53 -22.03 -5.39
C THR A 152 -11.72 -20.54 -5.67
N GLY A 153 -10.78 -19.93 -6.38
CA GLY A 153 -10.82 -18.53 -6.76
C GLY A 153 -10.46 -17.60 -5.61
N VAL A 154 -11.11 -16.44 -5.54
CA VAL A 154 -10.82 -15.42 -4.52
C VAL A 154 -11.21 -15.89 -3.11
N ASP A 155 -12.29 -16.66 -3.00
CA ASP A 155 -12.81 -17.13 -1.71
C ASP A 155 -11.83 -18.08 -0.99
N TYR A 156 -10.93 -18.72 -1.74
CA TYR A 156 -9.82 -19.51 -1.19
C TYR A 156 -9.04 -18.72 -0.14
N PHE A 157 -8.87 -17.42 -0.32
CA PHE A 157 -8.02 -16.53 0.51
C PHE A 157 -8.78 -15.82 1.63
N SER A 158 -10.08 -16.06 1.79
CA SER A 158 -10.95 -15.37 2.77
C SER A 158 -10.50 -15.50 4.23
N HIS A 159 -9.66 -16.50 4.52
CA HIS A 159 -9.12 -16.79 5.84
C HIS A 159 -7.72 -16.16 6.06
N ASN A 160 -7.20 -15.40 5.10
CA ASN A 160 -5.91 -14.71 5.15
C ASN A 160 -6.10 -13.21 5.31
N ILE A 161 -5.23 -12.58 6.12
CA ILE A 161 -5.24 -11.12 6.30
C ILE A 161 -4.60 -10.36 5.12
N CYS A 162 -3.77 -11.04 4.34
CA CYS A 162 -3.13 -10.50 3.14
C CYS A 162 -3.48 -11.38 1.95
N GLU A 163 -4.79 -11.44 1.67
CA GLU A 163 -5.37 -12.09 0.49
C GLU A 163 -4.62 -11.73 -0.80
N ASP A 164 -4.22 -10.47 -0.93
CA ASP A 164 -3.51 -9.91 -2.06
C ASP A 164 -2.14 -10.52 -2.30
N HIS A 165 -1.33 -10.58 -1.25
CA HIS A 165 -0.03 -11.21 -1.29
C HIS A 165 -0.16 -12.71 -1.60
N MET A 166 -1.14 -13.38 -0.99
CA MET A 166 -1.38 -14.82 -1.19
C MET A 166 -1.85 -15.14 -2.62
N ILE A 167 -2.68 -14.29 -3.22
CA ILE A 167 -3.07 -14.42 -4.63
C ILE A 167 -1.83 -14.30 -5.53
N GLY A 168 -1.00 -13.28 -5.29
CA GLY A 168 0.25 -13.08 -6.02
C GLY A 168 1.20 -14.27 -5.91
N ASP A 169 1.35 -14.84 -4.70
CA ASP A 169 2.21 -16.00 -4.44
C ASP A 169 1.67 -17.29 -5.09
N VAL A 170 0.37 -17.57 -4.98
CA VAL A 170 -0.24 -18.74 -5.61
C VAL A 170 -0.11 -18.67 -7.14
N LEU A 171 -0.38 -17.51 -7.75
CA LEU A 171 -0.21 -17.32 -9.19
C LEU A 171 1.26 -17.40 -9.60
N TRP A 172 2.18 -16.82 -8.82
CA TRP A 172 3.62 -16.92 -9.08
C TRP A 172 4.10 -18.37 -9.15
N ASN A 173 3.67 -19.19 -8.18
CA ASN A 173 4.11 -20.58 -8.05
C ASN A 173 3.34 -21.57 -8.93
N ALA A 174 2.15 -21.21 -9.44
CA ALA A 174 1.38 -22.03 -10.35
C ALA A 174 2.10 -22.29 -11.68
N GLU A 175 1.92 -23.47 -12.25
CA GLU A 175 2.57 -23.86 -13.50
C GLU A 175 1.64 -23.62 -14.68
N PHE A 176 1.89 -22.52 -15.40
CA PHE A 176 1.20 -22.19 -16.64
C PHE A 176 2.23 -22.11 -17.77
N ALA A 177 2.25 -23.14 -18.63
CA ALA A 177 3.20 -23.22 -19.73
C ALA A 177 3.08 -22.02 -20.67
N GLY A 178 4.21 -21.39 -20.99
CA GLY A 178 4.25 -20.21 -21.86
C GLY A 178 3.86 -18.88 -21.21
N TYR A 179 3.64 -18.83 -19.89
CA TYR A 179 3.34 -17.58 -19.17
C TYR A 179 4.56 -17.08 -18.38
N ARG A 180 4.78 -15.76 -18.40
CA ARG A 180 5.67 -15.06 -17.47
C ARG A 180 4.97 -14.87 -16.13
N ASN A 181 5.72 -14.86 -15.02
CA ASN A 181 5.13 -14.78 -13.68
C ASN A 181 4.28 -13.52 -13.47
N HIS A 182 4.84 -12.33 -13.71
CA HIS A 182 4.11 -11.07 -13.56
C HIS A 182 4.66 -9.97 -14.48
N GLY A 183 3.81 -8.98 -14.76
CA GLY A 183 4.19 -7.82 -15.55
C GLY A 183 3.81 -6.50 -14.87
N LEU A 184 4.79 -5.62 -14.67
CA LEU A 184 4.52 -4.23 -14.34
C LEU A 184 4.06 -3.48 -15.60
N VAL A 185 2.88 -2.86 -15.54
CA VAL A 185 2.38 -1.96 -16.58
C VAL A 185 3.07 -0.61 -16.37
N TRP A 186 4.05 -0.31 -17.22
CA TRP A 186 4.82 0.92 -17.18
C TRP A 186 4.04 2.08 -17.82
N GLY A 187 4.35 3.31 -17.43
CA GLY A 187 3.67 4.52 -17.91
C GLY A 187 2.52 4.88 -16.99
N ASP A 188 1.58 3.97 -16.77
CA ASP A 188 0.44 4.26 -15.90
C ASP A 188 0.73 3.96 -14.42
N ILE A 189 0.22 4.83 -13.54
CA ILE A 189 0.27 4.66 -12.09
C ILE A 189 -1.15 4.61 -11.53
N ALA A 190 -1.31 3.88 -10.43
CA ALA A 190 -2.60 3.80 -9.76
C ALA A 190 -2.66 4.80 -8.61
N VAL A 191 -3.56 5.78 -8.73
CA VAL A 191 -3.68 6.86 -7.74
C VAL A 191 -4.81 6.57 -6.77
N GLN A 192 -4.47 6.51 -5.48
CA GLN A 192 -5.44 6.36 -4.41
C GLN A 192 -5.62 7.68 -3.66
N PRO A 193 -6.84 8.25 -3.60
CA PRO A 193 -7.11 9.40 -2.74
C PRO A 193 -7.13 8.97 -1.27
N MET A 194 -6.62 9.84 -0.39
CA MET A 194 -6.68 9.67 1.06
C MET A 194 -7.11 10.98 1.72
N SER A 195 -8.02 10.91 2.69
CA SER A 195 -8.41 12.02 3.56
C SER A 195 -8.66 11.52 4.97
N ASP A 196 -8.81 12.46 5.92
CA ASP A 196 -9.35 12.20 7.26
C ASP A 196 -8.60 11.12 8.06
N MET A 197 -7.27 11.13 7.97
CA MET A 197 -6.44 10.10 8.57
C MET A 197 -5.45 10.70 9.57
N SER A 198 -5.53 10.29 10.84
CA SER A 198 -4.58 10.73 11.87
C SER A 198 -3.22 10.07 11.73
N VAL A 199 -2.19 10.68 12.33
CA VAL A 199 -0.85 10.08 12.40
C VAL A 199 -0.87 8.75 13.17
N LYS A 200 -1.74 8.63 14.18
CA LYS A 200 -1.99 7.35 14.89
C LYS A 200 -2.58 6.30 13.95
N ALA A 201 -3.56 6.68 13.12
CA ALA A 201 -4.14 5.79 12.12
C ALA A 201 -3.11 5.36 11.06
N TYR A 202 -2.20 6.25 10.67
CA TYR A 202 -1.04 5.93 9.83
C TYR A 202 -0.12 4.90 10.46
N ALA A 203 0.32 5.12 11.69
CA ALA A 203 1.16 4.18 12.42
C ALA A 203 0.48 2.81 12.53
N ALA A 204 -0.81 2.79 12.91
CA ALA A 204 -1.59 1.57 13.00
C ALA A 204 -1.68 0.84 11.65
N ARG A 205 -1.97 1.55 10.55
CA ARG A 205 -2.03 0.98 9.19
C ARG A 205 -0.70 0.34 8.79
N ARG A 206 0.41 1.04 8.98
CA ARG A 206 1.76 0.52 8.69
C ARG A 206 2.10 -0.67 9.58
N SER A 207 1.75 -0.64 10.87
CA SER A 207 1.95 -1.77 11.77
C SER A 207 1.19 -3.02 11.32
N ARG A 208 -0.03 -2.90 10.79
CA ARG A 208 -0.79 -4.04 10.27
C ARG A 208 -0.07 -4.69 9.09
N TRP A 209 0.39 -3.89 8.13
CA TRP A 209 1.14 -4.40 6.98
C TRP A 209 2.43 -5.11 7.39
N LEU A 210 3.18 -4.55 8.33
CA LEU A 210 4.40 -5.16 8.85
C LEU A 210 4.12 -6.47 9.61
N ARG A 211 3.06 -6.51 10.43
CA ARG A 211 2.65 -7.72 11.15
C ARG A 211 2.25 -8.83 10.20
N ALA A 212 1.55 -8.52 9.12
CA ALA A 212 1.25 -9.52 8.10
C ALA A 212 2.50 -9.99 7.35
N ARG A 213 3.34 -9.05 6.90
CA ARG A 213 4.57 -9.35 6.17
C ARG A 213 5.61 -10.11 6.99
N LYS A 214 5.60 -9.96 8.32
CA LYS A 214 6.41 -10.78 9.24
C LYS A 214 6.17 -12.27 9.05
N PHE A 215 4.97 -12.69 8.67
CA PHE A 215 4.63 -14.11 8.49
C PHE A 215 4.66 -14.56 7.03
N THR A 216 4.56 -13.64 6.06
CA THR A 216 4.59 -13.98 4.63
C THR A 216 5.97 -13.80 3.99
N VAL A 217 6.70 -12.74 4.34
CA VAL A 217 8.00 -12.36 3.77
C VAL A 217 8.97 -11.93 4.88
N LEU A 218 9.24 -12.85 5.81
CA LEU A 218 10.01 -12.57 7.03
C LEU A 218 11.38 -11.92 6.75
N PRO A 219 12.23 -12.43 5.82
CA PRO A 219 13.55 -11.84 5.60
C PRO A 219 13.46 -10.36 5.18
N ALA A 220 12.64 -10.05 4.18
CA ALA A 220 12.44 -8.67 3.72
C ALA A 220 11.88 -7.78 4.84
N THR A 221 11.00 -8.33 5.69
CA THR A 221 10.43 -7.59 6.84
C THR A 221 11.46 -7.31 7.92
N ILE A 222 12.38 -8.23 8.21
CA ILE A 222 13.46 -8.01 9.18
C ILE A 222 14.46 -6.95 8.69
N PHE A 223 14.75 -6.95 7.39
CA PHE A 223 15.73 -6.02 6.81
C PHE A 223 15.17 -4.64 6.47
N GLU A 224 13.85 -4.46 6.39
CA GLU A 224 13.19 -3.18 6.08
C GLU A 224 13.78 -1.95 6.82
N PRO A 225 13.94 -1.94 8.15
CA PRO A 225 14.44 -0.76 8.86
C PRO A 225 15.86 -0.38 8.48
N PHE A 226 16.69 -1.32 8.03
CA PHE A 226 18.07 -1.06 7.58
C PHE A 226 18.10 -0.41 6.20
N THR A 227 16.98 -0.43 5.48
CA THR A 227 16.84 0.16 4.15
C THR A 227 16.12 1.51 4.17
N GLU A 228 15.81 2.05 5.37
CA GLU A 228 15.29 3.40 5.58
C GLU A 228 16.43 4.39 5.89
N SER A 229 16.25 5.66 5.52
CA SER A 229 17.37 6.59 5.36
C SER A 229 18.14 6.87 6.66
N PHE A 230 17.45 6.99 7.79
CA PHE A 230 18.07 7.36 9.08
C PHE A 230 18.97 6.24 9.61
N VAL A 231 18.48 5.00 9.58
CA VAL A 231 19.25 3.83 10.01
C VAL A 231 20.39 3.59 9.02
N PHE A 232 20.11 3.63 7.71
CA PHE A 232 21.10 3.50 6.66
C PHE A 232 22.25 4.49 6.82
N ALA A 233 21.95 5.79 6.89
CA ALA A 233 22.96 6.83 7.00
C ALA A 233 23.81 6.67 8.26
N THR A 234 23.22 6.17 9.36
CA THR A 234 23.93 5.96 10.63
C THR A 234 24.98 4.85 10.50
N TYR A 235 24.61 3.65 10.04
CA TYR A 235 25.60 2.58 9.92
C TYR A 235 26.57 2.81 8.75
N PHE A 236 26.12 3.47 7.67
CA PHE A 236 26.98 3.85 6.55
C PHE A 236 28.07 4.83 7.01
N THR A 237 27.70 5.88 7.74
CA THR A 237 28.63 6.84 8.31
C THR A 237 29.61 6.17 9.27
N PHE A 238 29.11 5.27 10.12
CA PHE A 238 29.96 4.50 11.03
C PHE A 238 30.99 3.67 10.26
N ALA A 239 30.58 2.95 9.21
CA ALA A 239 31.47 2.13 8.40
C ALA A 239 32.52 2.97 7.66
N VAL A 240 32.10 4.03 6.95
CA VAL A 240 32.98 4.89 6.15
C VAL A 240 34.05 5.56 7.02
N THR A 241 33.66 6.10 8.18
CA THR A 241 34.60 6.81 9.06
C THR A 241 35.52 5.86 9.83
N THR A 242 35.02 4.68 10.24
CA THR A 242 35.81 3.69 10.98
C THR A 242 36.85 3.01 10.09
N LEU A 243 36.44 2.61 8.87
CA LEU A 243 37.33 1.98 7.90
C LEU A 243 38.18 2.99 7.12
N ARG A 244 37.99 4.30 7.39
CA ARG A 244 38.69 5.41 6.71
C ARG A 244 38.55 5.35 5.18
N ILE A 245 37.36 4.96 4.71
CA ILE A 245 37.06 4.88 3.29
C ILE A 245 37.19 6.30 2.71
N TYR A 246 37.86 6.42 1.56
CA TYR A 246 38.18 7.70 0.93
C TYR A 246 39.00 8.67 1.81
N GLY A 247 39.72 8.15 2.80
CA GLY A 247 40.53 8.97 3.70
C GLY A 247 39.73 9.76 4.74
N ILE A 248 38.44 9.48 4.91
CA ILE A 248 37.59 10.17 5.89
C ILE A 248 38.04 9.76 7.30
N PRO A 249 38.45 10.71 8.16
CA PRO A 249 38.97 10.38 9.48
C PRO A 249 37.84 9.95 10.43
N PRO A 250 38.13 9.12 11.46
CA PRO A 250 37.15 8.67 12.45
C PRO A 250 36.85 9.75 13.51
N THR A 251 36.65 11.01 13.10
CA THR A 251 36.36 12.12 14.00
C THR A 251 34.87 12.43 14.04
N TRP A 252 34.39 13.02 15.14
CA TRP A 252 32.99 13.42 15.28
C TRP A 252 32.51 14.40 14.19
N PRO A 253 33.26 15.47 13.84
CA PRO A 253 32.87 16.35 12.76
C PRO A 253 32.74 15.63 11.41
N ALA A 254 33.69 14.75 11.08
CA ALA A 254 33.63 13.96 9.85
C ALA A 254 32.39 13.05 9.83
N ARG A 255 32.05 12.39 10.95
CA ARG A 255 30.82 11.60 11.08
C ARG A 255 29.56 12.43 10.84
N VAL A 256 29.44 13.59 11.49
CA VAL A 256 28.26 14.46 11.32
C VAL A 256 28.13 14.94 9.89
N ILE A 257 29.22 15.39 9.27
CA ILE A 257 29.23 15.86 7.87
C ILE A 257 28.86 14.71 6.91
N THR A 258 29.45 13.54 7.06
CA THR A 258 29.13 12.36 6.25
C THR A 258 27.66 11.98 6.40
N TRP A 259 27.14 11.92 7.63
CA TRP A 259 25.74 11.58 7.89
C TRP A 259 24.77 12.59 7.26
N LEU A 260 25.01 13.89 7.47
CA LEU A 260 24.19 14.95 6.88
C LEU A 260 24.24 14.91 5.35
N THR A 261 25.41 14.64 4.76
CA THR A 261 25.56 14.50 3.31
C THR A 261 24.76 13.31 2.80
N THR A 262 24.87 12.14 3.44
CA THR A 262 24.13 10.94 3.05
C THR A 262 22.62 11.15 3.14
N ILE A 263 22.13 11.73 4.25
CA ILE A 263 20.70 12.05 4.42
C ILE A 263 20.22 13.06 3.40
N THR A 264 21.02 14.09 3.11
CA THR A 264 20.64 15.12 2.12
C THR A 264 20.53 14.51 0.73
N VAL A 265 21.50 13.70 0.31
CA VAL A 265 21.45 13.02 -0.99
C VAL A 265 20.23 12.10 -1.07
N TRP A 266 19.95 11.34 -0.02
CA TRP A 266 18.79 10.45 0.02
C TRP A 266 17.47 11.23 -0.08
N MET A 267 17.32 12.31 0.69
CA MET A 267 16.14 13.18 0.65
C MET A 267 15.95 13.81 -0.74
N LEU A 268 17.02 14.24 -1.40
CA LEU A 268 16.95 14.78 -2.76
C LEU A 268 16.45 13.75 -3.78
N VAL A 269 16.93 12.50 -3.70
CA VAL A 269 16.44 11.40 -4.55
C VAL A 269 14.95 11.17 -4.30
N ASP A 270 14.55 11.11 -3.03
CA ASP A 270 13.13 10.96 -2.66
C ASP A 270 12.28 12.13 -3.15
N PHE A 271 12.77 13.36 -3.06
CA PHE A 271 12.06 14.56 -3.53
C PHE A 271 11.87 14.56 -5.05
N LEU A 272 12.92 14.22 -5.80
CA LEU A 272 12.84 14.13 -7.26
C LEU A 272 11.89 13.02 -7.70
N GLY A 273 11.97 11.84 -7.08
CA GLY A 273 11.07 10.71 -7.32
C GLY A 273 9.62 11.06 -6.99
N TYR A 274 9.39 11.66 -5.83
CA TYR A 274 8.08 12.16 -5.40
C TYR A 274 7.48 13.13 -6.42
N ARG A 275 8.25 14.15 -6.84
CA ARG A 275 7.76 15.13 -7.83
C ARG A 275 7.47 14.49 -9.18
N HIS A 276 8.29 13.54 -9.61
CA HIS A 276 8.10 12.86 -10.88
C HIS A 276 6.83 11.99 -10.85
N LEU A 277 6.62 11.20 -9.81
CA LEU A 277 5.42 10.36 -9.65
C LEU A 277 4.14 11.22 -9.56
N HIS A 278 4.16 12.30 -8.79
CA HIS A 278 3.01 13.21 -8.66
C HIS A 278 2.86 14.18 -9.82
N SER A 279 3.76 14.20 -10.80
CA SER A 279 3.62 15.03 -12.00
C SER A 279 2.43 14.59 -12.85
N GLY A 280 2.15 13.28 -12.88
CA GLY A 280 1.16 12.68 -13.77
C GLY A 280 1.55 12.74 -15.24
N VAL A 281 2.82 13.01 -15.56
CA VAL A 281 3.28 13.22 -16.95
C VAL A 281 3.03 12.04 -17.88
N THR A 282 2.96 10.84 -17.31
CA THR A 282 2.73 9.58 -18.04
C THR A 282 1.28 9.12 -17.99
N MET A 283 0.41 9.83 -17.27
CA MET A 283 -1.00 9.47 -17.14
C MET A 283 -1.82 10.12 -18.24
N GLU A 284 -2.65 9.32 -18.90
CA GLU A 284 -3.67 9.85 -19.80
C GLU A 284 -4.79 10.47 -18.97
N VAL A 285 -5.12 11.73 -19.25
CA VAL A 285 -6.15 12.48 -18.56
C VAL A 285 -7.25 12.84 -19.54
N ASP A 286 -8.47 12.42 -19.22
CA ASP A 286 -9.69 12.74 -19.96
C ASP A 286 -10.65 13.61 -19.13
N GLU A 287 -11.83 13.90 -19.70
CA GLU A 287 -12.87 14.71 -19.04
C GLU A 287 -13.40 14.05 -17.76
N ASP A 288 -13.47 12.72 -17.74
CA ASP A 288 -13.99 11.92 -16.63
C ASP A 288 -12.95 11.64 -15.53
N THR A 289 -11.67 11.90 -15.79
CA THR A 289 -10.58 11.63 -14.84
C THR A 289 -10.75 12.51 -13.60
N PRO A 290 -10.83 11.95 -12.38
CA PRO A 290 -11.06 12.74 -11.17
C PRO A 290 -9.87 13.62 -10.83
N ARG A 291 -10.15 14.75 -10.18
CA ARG A 291 -9.20 15.83 -9.88
C ARG A 291 -7.89 15.36 -9.20
N PHE A 292 -7.99 14.36 -8.32
CA PHE A 292 -6.84 13.81 -7.59
C PHE A 292 -5.92 12.94 -8.45
N ALA A 293 -6.43 12.37 -9.55
CA ALA A 293 -5.69 11.48 -10.44
C ALA A 293 -5.05 12.22 -11.63
N ARG A 294 -5.39 13.48 -11.88
CA ARG A 294 -4.85 14.25 -13.02
C ARG A 294 -3.36 14.59 -12.89
N GLY A 295 -2.76 14.47 -11.71
CA GLY A 295 -1.38 14.86 -11.47
C GLY A 295 -1.14 16.37 -11.47
N SER A 296 0.03 16.78 -10.98
CA SER A 296 0.34 18.19 -10.67
C SER A 296 0.72 19.05 -11.88
N MET A 297 1.03 18.45 -13.03
CA MET A 297 1.30 19.18 -14.27
C MET A 297 0.03 19.61 -15.01
N ASN A 298 -1.09 18.93 -14.78
CA ASN A 298 -2.37 19.27 -15.38
C ASN A 298 -3.03 20.44 -14.63
N ARG A 299 -3.60 21.39 -15.37
CA ARG A 299 -4.19 22.63 -14.82
C ARG A 299 -5.29 22.36 -13.77
N ASP A 300 -6.07 21.32 -14.00
CA ASP A 300 -7.18 20.92 -13.13
C ASP A 300 -6.76 19.91 -12.06
N GLY A 301 -5.48 19.55 -11.97
CA GLY A 301 -4.98 18.57 -11.00
C GLY A 301 -4.65 19.15 -9.62
N ILE A 302 -4.29 18.28 -8.69
CA ILE A 302 -3.81 18.69 -7.36
C ILE A 302 -2.40 19.28 -7.51
N LYS A 303 -2.22 20.51 -7.01
CA LYS A 303 -0.93 21.21 -7.06
C LYS A 303 0.15 20.45 -6.32
N SER A 304 1.38 20.51 -6.85
CA SER A 304 2.55 19.93 -6.21
C SER A 304 2.79 20.57 -4.83
N ARG A 305 3.20 19.76 -3.86
CA ARG A 305 3.49 20.22 -2.50
C ARG A 305 4.72 21.12 -2.51
N LYS A 306 4.71 22.15 -1.66
CA LYS A 306 5.90 22.96 -1.42
C LYS A 306 7.00 22.09 -0.81
N PHE A 307 8.26 22.46 -1.06
CA PHE A 307 9.40 21.71 -0.52
C PHE A 307 9.38 21.63 1.01
N SER A 308 8.93 22.68 1.71
CA SER A 308 8.80 22.67 3.17
C SER A 308 7.79 21.65 3.68
N GLU A 309 6.65 21.52 3.01
CA GLU A 309 5.63 20.52 3.35
C GLU A 309 6.13 19.09 3.09
N PHE A 310 6.81 18.90 1.95
CA PHE A 310 7.49 17.64 1.63
C PHE A 310 8.51 17.31 2.72
N LEU A 311 9.41 18.25 3.05
CA LEU A 311 10.51 18.03 3.99
C LEU A 311 9.98 17.69 5.40
N ALA A 312 8.97 18.41 5.88
CA ALA A 312 8.36 18.14 7.18
C ALA A 312 7.75 16.73 7.24
N ALA A 313 6.96 16.35 6.22
CA ALA A 313 6.37 15.02 6.13
C ALA A 313 7.43 13.92 5.96
N TRP A 314 8.48 14.18 5.18
CA TRP A 314 9.58 13.25 4.96
C TRP A 314 10.34 12.96 6.26
N ILE A 315 10.70 14.00 7.03
CA ILE A 315 11.37 13.85 8.33
C ILE A 315 10.51 13.03 9.29
N VAL A 316 9.23 13.38 9.44
CA VAL A 316 8.33 12.67 10.35
C VAL A 316 8.17 11.20 9.93
N ARG A 317 8.02 10.93 8.63
CA ARG A 317 7.90 9.57 8.11
C ARG A 317 9.16 8.73 8.38
N GLU A 318 10.33 9.27 8.10
CA GLU A 318 11.62 8.60 8.34
C GLU A 318 11.86 8.36 9.84
N ALA A 319 11.52 9.33 10.69
CA ALA A 319 11.61 9.19 12.15
C ALA A 319 10.65 8.12 12.71
N LEU A 320 9.46 7.99 12.14
CA LEU A 320 8.46 6.99 12.57
C LEU A 320 8.73 5.58 12.05
N ALA A 321 9.55 5.41 11.00
CA ALA A 321 9.75 4.12 10.34
C ALA A 321 10.28 3.04 11.30
N LEU A 322 11.38 3.32 12.03
CA LEU A 322 11.97 2.37 12.97
C LEU A 322 11.07 2.10 14.21
N PRO A 323 10.48 3.10 14.88
CA PRO A 323 9.53 2.86 15.98
C PRO A 323 8.32 2.01 15.57
N ILE A 324 7.70 2.31 14.41
CA ILE A 324 6.57 1.53 13.90
C ILE A 324 7.02 0.09 13.63
N TRP A 325 8.21 -0.10 13.03
CA TRP A 325 8.77 -1.42 12.79
C TRP A 325 9.01 -2.21 14.08
N ALA A 326 9.66 -1.61 15.07
CA ALA A 326 9.93 -2.27 16.34
C ALA A 326 8.62 -2.67 17.04
N TYR A 327 7.66 -1.75 17.12
CA TYR A 327 6.33 -2.01 17.69
C TYR A 327 5.58 -3.12 16.95
N ALA A 328 5.64 -3.14 15.61
CA ALA A 328 4.90 -4.10 14.80
C ALA A 328 5.54 -5.49 14.80
N VAL A 329 6.86 -5.57 14.58
CA VAL A 329 7.57 -6.81 14.28
C VAL A 329 8.11 -7.47 15.54
N VAL A 330 8.70 -6.70 16.46
CA VAL A 330 9.30 -7.22 17.70
C VAL A 330 8.22 -7.47 18.76
N PHE A 331 7.31 -6.51 18.95
CA PHE A 331 6.33 -6.53 20.06
C PHE A 331 4.89 -6.89 19.65
N GLY A 332 4.61 -7.05 18.35
CA GLY A 332 3.25 -7.26 17.85
C GLY A 332 3.01 -8.62 17.20
N ASN A 333 1.90 -9.29 17.56
CA ASN A 333 1.38 -10.48 16.88
C ASN A 333 -0.14 -10.42 16.62
N THR A 334 -0.80 -9.34 17.00
CA THR A 334 -2.25 -9.14 16.85
C THR A 334 -2.53 -8.01 15.88
N VAL A 335 -3.63 -8.05 15.15
CA VAL A 335 -4.05 -7.00 14.23
C VAL A 335 -5.51 -6.69 14.46
N ASN A 336 -5.84 -5.40 14.53
CA ASN A 336 -7.22 -4.96 14.45
C ASN A 336 -7.62 -4.81 12.98
N TRP A 337 -8.68 -5.48 12.57
CA TRP A 337 -9.26 -5.41 11.23
C TRP A 337 -10.78 -5.21 11.33
N ARG A 338 -11.28 -4.06 10.86
CA ARG A 338 -12.71 -3.69 10.84
C ARG A 338 -13.37 -3.82 12.23
N GLY A 339 -12.75 -3.26 13.25
CA GLY A 339 -13.30 -3.25 14.61
C GLY A 339 -13.15 -4.58 15.34
N ARG A 340 -12.27 -5.48 14.88
CA ARG A 340 -12.12 -6.84 15.41
C ARG A 340 -10.65 -7.21 15.54
N ARG A 341 -10.29 -7.86 16.63
CA ARG A 341 -8.90 -8.24 16.91
C ARG A 341 -8.65 -9.67 16.47
N PHE A 342 -7.63 -9.84 15.64
CA PHE A 342 -7.17 -11.12 15.12
C PHE A 342 -5.74 -11.38 15.57
N ARG A 343 -5.41 -12.64 15.85
CA ARG A 343 -4.05 -13.12 15.97
C ARG A 343 -3.61 -13.72 14.64
N ILE A 344 -2.45 -13.29 14.15
CA ILE A 344 -1.88 -13.87 12.93
C ILE A 344 -1.05 -15.09 13.31
N ARG A 345 -1.35 -16.22 12.68
CA ARG A 345 -0.62 -17.48 12.84
C ARG A 345 0.58 -17.53 11.88
N ARG A 346 1.53 -18.42 12.16
CA ARG A 346 2.73 -18.60 11.31
C ARG A 346 2.40 -19.08 9.89
N ASP A 347 1.26 -19.75 9.72
CA ASP A 347 0.74 -20.18 8.42
C ASP A 347 -0.07 -19.07 7.72
N THR A 348 0.03 -17.81 8.19
CA THR A 348 -0.60 -16.60 7.64
C THR A 348 -2.13 -16.55 7.78
N THR A 349 -2.72 -17.54 8.44
CA THR A 349 -4.14 -17.56 8.77
C THR A 349 -4.42 -16.65 9.98
N VAL A 350 -5.66 -16.18 10.07
CA VAL A 350 -6.12 -15.37 11.21
C VAL A 350 -7.06 -16.14 12.11
N GLU A 351 -6.95 -15.88 13.40
CA GLU A 351 -7.84 -16.39 14.43
C GLU A 351 -8.39 -15.19 15.23
N ALA A 352 -9.71 -15.07 15.32
CA ALA A 352 -10.34 -14.03 16.12
C ALA A 352 -10.01 -14.25 17.61
N LEU A 353 -9.68 -13.16 18.31
CA LEU A 353 -9.43 -13.22 19.75
C LEU A 353 -10.71 -13.23 20.58
N ASP A 354 -11.81 -12.75 20.00
CA ASP A 354 -13.12 -12.62 20.64
C ASP A 354 -14.18 -13.41 19.81
N PRO A 355 -14.18 -14.76 19.87
CA PRO A 355 -14.96 -15.62 18.96
C PRO A 355 -16.49 -15.47 19.11
N GLU A 356 -16.97 -15.14 20.30
CA GLU A 356 -18.40 -14.92 20.56
C GLU A 356 -18.95 -13.69 19.81
N GLU A 357 -18.12 -12.66 19.61
CA GLU A 357 -18.49 -11.50 18.80
C GLU A 357 -18.46 -11.79 17.29
N GLU A 358 -17.61 -12.73 16.87
CA GLU A 358 -17.55 -13.19 15.49
C GLU A 358 -18.79 -14.00 15.11
N GLU A 359 -19.24 -14.93 15.96
CA GLU A 359 -20.48 -15.68 15.73
C GLU A 359 -21.70 -14.76 15.73
N ARG A 360 -21.78 -13.81 16.67
CA ARG A 360 -22.86 -12.81 16.74
C ARG A 360 -22.90 -11.91 15.50
N SER A 361 -21.75 -11.54 14.94
CA SER A 361 -21.68 -10.69 13.74
C SER A 361 -21.88 -11.45 12.43
N ARG A 362 -21.53 -12.74 12.34
CA ARG A 362 -21.91 -13.60 11.21
C ARG A 362 -23.42 -13.81 11.09
N GLN A 363 -24.14 -13.70 12.21
CA GLN A 363 -25.60 -13.78 12.25
C GLN A 363 -26.29 -12.47 11.84
N VAL A 364 -25.57 -11.34 11.81
CA VAL A 364 -26.09 -10.06 11.31
C VAL A 364 -25.79 -9.99 9.80
N PRO A 365 -26.80 -10.06 8.91
CA PRO A 365 -26.57 -10.02 7.48
C PRO A 365 -25.98 -8.67 7.07
N THR A 366 -24.88 -8.68 6.32
CA THR A 366 -24.37 -7.46 5.67
C THR A 366 -25.35 -7.05 4.56
N PRO A 367 -25.91 -5.83 4.56
CA PRO A 367 -26.89 -5.38 3.56
C PRO A 367 -26.38 -5.42 2.11
N GLU A 368 -25.06 -5.44 1.93
CA GLU A 368 -24.37 -5.46 0.64
C GLU A 368 -24.53 -6.79 -0.10
N LEU A 369 -24.70 -7.92 0.62
CA LEU A 369 -24.90 -9.25 0.02
C LEU A 369 -26.34 -9.44 -0.52
N GLU A 370 -27.34 -8.78 0.06
CA GLU A 370 -28.73 -8.85 -0.41
C GLU A 370 -28.98 -8.04 -1.70
N ARG A 371 -28.24 -6.94 -1.89
CA ARG A 371 -28.34 -6.15 -3.13
C ARG A 371 -27.79 -6.87 -4.36
N GLY A 372 -26.83 -7.79 -4.18
CA GLY A 372 -26.31 -8.62 -5.27
C GLY A 372 -27.16 -9.86 -5.58
N SER A 373 -27.95 -10.33 -4.61
CA SER A 373 -28.71 -11.59 -4.75
C SER A 373 -30.15 -11.41 -5.26
N SER A 374 -30.67 -10.18 -5.34
CA SER A 374 -32.09 -9.93 -5.62
C SER A 374 -32.45 -9.48 -7.04
N GLN A 375 -31.51 -9.48 -8.01
CA GLN A 375 -31.85 -9.23 -9.41
C GLN A 375 -31.39 -10.33 -10.35
N ASN A 376 -32.37 -10.87 -11.10
CA ASN A 376 -32.31 -11.84 -12.20
C ASN A 376 -32.21 -13.34 -11.88
N LYS A 377 -33.26 -13.84 -11.21
CA LYS A 377 -33.84 -15.16 -11.54
C LYS A 377 -35.30 -15.00 -11.94
N GLN A 378 -35.54 -14.34 -13.08
CA GLN A 378 -36.76 -14.50 -13.89
C GLN A 378 -36.60 -13.68 -15.18
N ARG A 379 -36.08 -14.32 -16.22
CA ARG A 379 -36.42 -13.96 -17.59
C ARG A 379 -36.90 -15.24 -18.25
N VAL A 380 -38.21 -15.38 -18.27
CA VAL A 380 -38.93 -16.37 -19.08
C VAL A 380 -39.15 -15.70 -20.43
N ASP A 381 -38.74 -16.43 -21.46
CA ASP A 381 -38.94 -16.27 -22.91
C ASP A 381 -38.36 -15.03 -23.63
#